data_AF-A0A6N4TD59-F1
#
_entry.id   AF-A0A6N4TD59-F1
#
_cell.length_a   1.000
_cell.length_b   1.000
_cell.length_c   1.000
_cell.angle_alpha   90.00
_cell.angle_beta   90.00
_cell.angle_gamma   90.00
#
_symmetry.space_group_name_H-M   'P 1'
#
loop_
_entity.id
_entity.type
_entity.pdbx_description
1 polymer ?
#
loop_
_entity_poly.entity_id
_entity_poly.type
_entity_poly.pdbx_seq_one_letter_code
_entity_poly.pdbx_strand_id
1 'polypeptide(L)'
;MKISLSLMFAACILFSTGSKAQAEIEIPLWQNGAPGLQHQQAEAAEDRHETGRLDRYLSYVSKPTLTIYPAPADKATGTAVLVVPGGGFRYVCIDKEGIEAAHWLNAQGITAAVLKYRTPALDTERKWKAIQPLTADTSRAMRVLRQHAADWKIDSKKIGVLGFSAGGVMALQLLMNQD
;
A
#
# COMPACT_ATOMS: atom_id res chain seq x y z
N MET A 1 -71.98 -20.37 12.44
CA MET A 1 -70.62 -20.36 13.05
C MET A 1 -69.60 -20.54 11.95
N LYS A 2 -69.00 -19.45 11.44
CA LYS A 2 -67.82 -19.45 10.55
C LYS A 2 -67.00 -18.22 10.90
N ILE A 3 -65.87 -18.42 11.56
CA ILE A 3 -64.90 -17.37 11.91
C ILE A 3 -63.88 -17.34 10.78
N SER A 4 -63.80 -16.24 10.04
CA SER A 4 -62.80 -16.02 9.01
C SER A 4 -61.59 -15.36 9.66
N LEU A 5 -60.46 -16.07 9.68
CA LEU A 5 -59.19 -15.61 10.23
C LEU A 5 -58.37 -14.94 9.11
N SER A 6 -58.35 -13.61 9.06
CA SER A 6 -57.47 -12.87 8.14
C SER A 6 -56.05 -12.83 8.69
N LEU A 7 -55.14 -13.60 8.08
CA LEU A 7 -53.69 -13.44 8.30
C LEU A 7 -53.21 -12.17 7.58
N MET A 8 -52.81 -11.15 8.34
CA MET A 8 -51.97 -10.07 7.83
C MET A 8 -50.53 -10.59 7.71
N PHE A 9 -50.01 -10.72 6.49
CA PHE A 9 -48.60 -10.96 6.23
C PHE A 9 -47.86 -9.61 6.28
N ALA A 10 -47.18 -9.30 7.39
CA ALA A 10 -46.28 -8.17 7.46
C ALA A 10 -44.95 -8.55 6.79
N ALA A 11 -44.70 -8.05 5.58
CA ALA A 11 -43.43 -8.21 4.89
C ALA A 11 -42.38 -7.26 5.49
N CYS A 12 -41.57 -7.77 6.42
CA CYS A 12 -40.35 -7.10 6.86
C CYS A 12 -39.31 -7.14 5.75
N ILE A 13 -39.14 -6.03 5.02
CA ILE A 13 -38.02 -5.84 4.08
C ILE A 13 -36.76 -5.55 4.91
N LEU A 14 -35.95 -6.58 5.13
CA LEU A 14 -34.61 -6.44 5.69
C LEU A 14 -33.71 -5.79 4.63
N PHE A 15 -33.44 -4.49 4.77
CA PHE A 15 -32.35 -3.85 4.04
C PHE A 15 -31.03 -4.29 4.65
N SER A 16 -30.39 -5.28 4.04
CA SER A 16 -29.00 -5.64 4.37
C SER A 16 -28.09 -4.51 3.89
N THR A 17 -27.62 -3.66 4.79
CA THR A 17 -26.52 -2.73 4.51
C THR A 17 -25.22 -3.53 4.45
N GLY A 18 -24.96 -4.16 3.32
CA GLY A 18 -23.66 -4.74 3.03
C GLY A 18 -22.62 -3.63 2.94
N SER A 19 -21.68 -3.58 3.87
CA SER A 19 -20.53 -2.68 3.78
C SER A 19 -19.70 -3.10 2.55
N LYS A 20 -19.76 -2.31 1.48
CA LYS A 20 -18.88 -2.52 0.33
C LYS A 20 -17.47 -2.13 0.76
N ALA A 21 -16.58 -3.12 0.90
CA ALA A 21 -15.15 -2.86 1.01
C ALA A 21 -14.73 -1.97 -0.17
N GLN A 22 -14.04 -0.87 0.13
CA GLN A 22 -13.60 0.03 -0.91
C GLN A 22 -12.44 -0.65 -1.66
N ALA A 23 -12.56 -0.70 -3.00
CA ALA A 23 -11.59 -1.40 -3.84
C ALA A 23 -10.19 -0.81 -3.68
N GLU A 24 -9.19 -1.70 -3.72
CA GLU A 24 -7.77 -1.30 -3.76
C GLU A 24 -7.50 -0.53 -5.05
N ILE A 25 -6.71 0.54 -4.93
CA ILE A 25 -6.38 1.41 -6.06
C ILE A 25 -4.86 1.37 -6.25
N GLU A 26 -4.38 0.71 -7.29
CA GLU A 26 -2.96 0.76 -7.68
C GLU A 26 -2.75 1.84 -8.75
N ILE A 27 -1.82 2.75 -8.49
CA ILE A 27 -1.45 3.81 -9.45
C ILE A 27 0.04 3.75 -9.79
N PRO A 28 0.42 4.02 -11.05
CA PRO A 28 1.81 4.23 -11.39
C PRO A 28 2.33 5.48 -10.66
N LEU A 29 3.46 5.35 -9.98
CA LEU A 29 4.03 6.45 -9.22
C LEU A 29 4.60 7.56 -10.11
N TRP A 30 5.04 7.17 -11.32
CA TRP A 30 5.54 8.06 -12.37
C TRP A 30 4.73 7.84 -13.64
N GLN A 31 4.02 8.88 -14.08
CA GLN A 31 3.14 8.81 -15.25
C GLN A 31 3.89 8.58 -16.56
N ASN A 32 5.09 9.16 -16.68
CA ASN A 32 5.91 9.11 -17.90
C ASN A 32 7.14 8.18 -17.75
N GLY A 33 7.03 7.16 -16.89
CA GLY A 33 8.14 6.32 -16.51
C GLY A 33 9.04 6.96 -15.44
N ALA A 34 9.68 6.12 -14.65
CA ALA A 34 10.50 6.58 -13.54
C ALA A 34 11.91 6.98 -14.03
N PRO A 35 12.46 8.12 -13.57
CA PRO A 35 13.76 8.60 -14.04
C PRO A 35 14.92 7.82 -13.44
N GLY A 36 15.89 7.40 -14.25
CA GLY A 36 17.09 6.70 -13.77
C GLY A 36 16.96 5.19 -13.85
N LEU A 37 16.93 4.51 -12.71
CA LEU A 37 17.05 3.05 -12.60
C LEU A 37 15.94 2.32 -13.39
N GLN A 38 16.35 1.58 -14.42
CA GLN A 38 15.51 0.74 -15.29
C GLN A 38 16.25 -0.57 -15.61
N HIS A 39 15.50 -1.64 -15.88
CA HIS A 39 16.03 -2.96 -16.25
C HIS A 39 15.56 -3.38 -17.63
N GLN A 40 16.38 -4.19 -18.29
CA GLN A 40 15.93 -4.95 -19.48
C GLN A 40 15.12 -6.18 -19.08
N GLN A 41 15.45 -6.75 -17.91
CA GLN A 41 14.73 -7.87 -17.31
C GLN A 41 13.33 -7.42 -16.90
N ALA A 42 12.35 -8.31 -17.07
CA ALA A 42 11.02 -8.13 -16.52
C ALA A 42 11.07 -8.16 -14.98
N GLU A 43 10.11 -7.47 -14.35
CA GLU A 43 9.86 -7.60 -12.91
C GLU A 43 9.61 -9.09 -12.58
N ALA A 44 10.30 -9.59 -11.57
CA ALA A 44 10.23 -10.99 -11.15
C ALA A 44 9.77 -11.09 -9.70
N ALA A 45 8.96 -12.10 -9.40
CA ALA A 45 8.52 -12.43 -8.05
C ALA A 45 9.11 -13.77 -7.62
N GLU A 46 9.64 -13.82 -6.41
CA GLU A 46 10.11 -15.02 -5.75
C GLU A 46 9.32 -15.23 -4.46
N ASP A 47 8.76 -16.42 -4.27
CA ASP A 47 8.14 -16.81 -3.02
C ASP A 47 9.21 -17.29 -2.04
N ARG A 48 9.25 -16.69 -0.85
CA ARG A 48 10.15 -17.10 0.25
C ARG A 48 9.35 -17.60 1.44
N HIS A 49 9.96 -18.51 2.19
CA HIS A 49 9.34 -19.21 3.31
C HIS A 49 10.14 -19.10 4.62
N GLU A 50 10.75 -17.94 4.88
CA GLU A 50 11.62 -17.75 6.05
C GLU A 50 10.88 -17.93 7.40
N THR A 51 9.55 -17.76 7.41
CA THR A 51 8.70 -17.83 8.62
C THR A 51 7.66 -18.95 8.57
N GLY A 52 7.75 -19.85 7.58
CA GLY A 52 6.74 -20.89 7.33
C GLY A 52 5.48 -20.37 6.60
N ARG A 53 5.43 -19.09 6.23
CA ARG A 53 4.42 -18.48 5.35
C ARG A 53 5.06 -18.07 4.02
N LEU A 54 4.26 -18.10 2.96
CA LEU A 54 4.64 -17.60 1.63
C LEU A 54 4.72 -16.08 1.68
N ASP A 55 5.90 -15.52 1.44
CA ASP A 55 6.16 -14.09 1.32
C ASP A 55 6.71 -13.80 -0.07
N ARG A 56 6.01 -13.01 -0.90
CA ARG A 56 6.53 -12.57 -2.20
C ARG A 56 7.59 -11.48 -2.05
N TYR A 57 8.72 -11.70 -2.71
CA TYR A 57 9.81 -10.74 -2.88
C TYR A 57 9.90 -10.35 -4.35
N LEU A 58 9.67 -9.07 -4.64
CA LEU A 58 9.73 -8.54 -6.00
C LEU A 58 11.14 -8.03 -6.30
N SER A 59 11.67 -8.36 -7.46
CA SER A 59 12.97 -7.91 -7.98
C SER A 59 12.84 -7.35 -9.39
N TYR A 60 13.88 -6.65 -9.85
CA TYR A 60 13.89 -5.96 -11.15
C TYR A 60 12.71 -4.99 -11.34
N VAL A 61 12.19 -4.44 -10.24
CA VAL A 61 11.10 -3.45 -10.30
C VAL A 61 11.62 -2.19 -10.99
N SER A 62 11.08 -1.90 -12.17
CA SER A 62 11.37 -0.66 -12.93
C SER A 62 10.20 0.32 -12.93
N LYS A 63 8.99 -0.17 -12.69
CA LYS A 63 7.73 0.60 -12.71
C LYS A 63 7.17 0.63 -11.28
N PRO A 64 7.57 1.61 -10.46
CA PRO A 64 7.10 1.67 -9.09
C PRO A 64 5.64 2.10 -9.05
N THR A 65 4.90 1.54 -8.11
CA THR A 65 3.47 1.79 -7.91
C THR A 65 3.17 2.15 -6.46
N LEU A 66 2.07 2.87 -6.27
CA LEU A 66 1.49 3.12 -4.96
C LEU A 66 0.11 2.46 -4.94
N THR A 67 -0.08 1.49 -4.05
CA THR A 67 -1.37 0.82 -3.88
C THR A 67 -2.05 1.33 -2.63
N ILE A 68 -3.26 1.88 -2.78
CA ILE A 68 -4.07 2.39 -1.69
C ILE A 68 -4.98 1.29 -1.19
N TYR A 69 -4.84 0.98 0.10
CA TYR A 69 -5.68 0.10 0.88
C TYR A 69 -6.52 0.97 1.81
N PRO A 70 -7.74 1.35 1.39
CA PRO A 70 -8.60 2.26 2.15
C PRO A 70 -9.06 1.61 3.47
N ALA A 71 -9.07 2.39 4.55
CA ALA A 71 -9.72 1.95 5.78
C ALA A 71 -11.23 1.71 5.55
N PRO A 72 -11.84 0.70 6.21
CA PRO A 72 -13.28 0.53 6.21
C PRO A 72 -13.98 1.82 6.62
N ALA A 73 -15.01 2.24 5.87
CA ALA A 73 -15.64 3.55 6.03
C ALA A 73 -16.25 3.76 7.43
N ASP A 74 -16.68 2.68 8.09
CA ASP A 74 -17.23 2.66 9.45
C ASP A 74 -16.15 2.82 10.55
N LYS A 75 -14.87 2.66 10.20
CA LYS A 75 -13.72 2.78 11.11
C LYS A 75 -12.77 3.92 10.73
N ALA A 76 -12.93 4.50 9.54
CA ALA A 76 -11.97 5.43 8.96
C ALA A 76 -11.74 6.66 9.86
N THR A 77 -10.50 6.81 10.31
CA THR A 77 -10.08 7.91 11.20
C THR A 77 -9.66 9.18 10.44
N GLY A 78 -9.62 9.11 9.10
CA GLY A 78 -8.96 10.09 8.24
C GLY A 78 -7.43 10.02 8.27
N THR A 79 -6.83 9.09 9.02
CA THR A 79 -5.37 8.92 9.08
C THR A 79 -4.89 8.03 7.93
N ALA A 80 -3.73 8.35 7.38
CA ALA A 80 -3.04 7.45 6.45
C ALA A 80 -1.58 7.20 6.82
N VAL A 81 -1.06 6.04 6.39
CA VAL A 81 0.34 5.67 6.55
C VAL A 81 0.89 5.21 5.21
N LEU A 82 1.97 5.86 4.76
CA LEU A 82 2.82 5.35 3.68
C LEU A 82 3.62 4.16 4.22
N VAL A 83 3.33 2.95 3.72
CA VAL A 83 4.06 1.72 4.05
C VAL A 83 5.17 1.52 3.03
N VAL A 84 6.41 1.45 3.52
CA VAL A 84 7.61 1.22 2.70
C VAL A 84 8.22 -0.13 3.08
N PRO A 85 7.98 -1.18 2.27
CA PRO A 85 8.52 -2.51 2.55
C PRO A 85 10.05 -2.54 2.51
N GLY A 86 10.64 -3.54 3.16
CA GLY A 86 12.06 -3.85 3.09
C GLY A 86 12.41 -4.75 1.90
N GLY A 87 13.53 -5.45 2.03
CA GLY A 87 14.12 -6.26 0.95
C GLY A 87 15.59 -5.98 0.66
N GLY A 88 16.32 -5.36 1.61
CA GLY A 88 17.78 -5.23 1.56
C GLY A 88 18.32 -4.46 0.36
N PHE A 89 17.55 -3.47 -0.13
CA PHE A 89 17.84 -2.68 -1.34
C PHE A 89 17.96 -3.52 -2.62
N ARG A 90 17.39 -4.72 -2.65
CA ARG A 90 17.41 -5.63 -3.81
C ARG A 90 16.02 -6.15 -4.17
N TYR A 91 15.15 -6.18 -3.18
CA TYR A 91 13.80 -6.70 -3.29
C TYR A 91 12.80 -5.71 -2.69
N VAL A 92 11.52 -5.96 -2.96
CA VAL A 92 10.39 -5.44 -2.19
C VAL A 92 9.68 -6.64 -1.56
N CYS A 93 9.70 -6.77 -0.23
CA CYS A 93 8.95 -7.81 0.50
C CYS A 93 7.47 -7.42 0.55
N ILE A 94 6.73 -7.68 -0.53
CA ILE A 94 5.43 -7.02 -0.75
C ILE A 94 4.32 -7.58 0.14
N ASP A 95 4.32 -8.87 0.44
CA ASP A 95 3.23 -9.49 1.21
C ASP A 95 3.35 -9.11 2.70
N LYS A 96 4.35 -9.65 3.40
CA LYS A 96 4.54 -9.46 4.84
C LYS A 96 4.72 -7.99 5.26
N GLU A 97 5.58 -7.24 4.57
CA GLU A 97 5.94 -5.88 4.98
C GLU A 97 5.09 -4.81 4.26
N GLY A 98 4.29 -5.20 3.27
CA GLY A 98 3.38 -4.32 2.55
C GLY A 98 1.90 -4.63 2.83
N ILE A 99 1.39 -5.69 2.21
CA ILE A 99 -0.04 -6.06 2.22
C ILE A 99 -0.53 -6.41 3.63
N GLU A 100 0.18 -7.26 4.35
CA GLU A 100 -0.22 -7.64 5.72
C GLU A 100 -0.18 -6.44 6.67
N ALA A 101 0.85 -5.59 6.55
CA ALA A 101 0.92 -4.32 7.28
C ALA A 101 -0.25 -3.39 6.92
N ALA A 102 -0.64 -3.31 5.66
CA ALA A 102 -1.79 -2.53 5.20
C ALA A 102 -3.10 -3.02 5.81
N HIS A 103 -3.34 -4.33 5.79
CA HIS A 103 -4.53 -4.92 6.41
C HIS A 103 -4.55 -4.72 7.93
N TRP A 104 -3.41 -4.82 8.60
CA TRP A 104 -3.31 -4.52 10.03
C TRP A 104 -3.68 -3.05 10.32
N LEU A 105 -3.17 -2.10 9.54
CA LEU A 105 -3.51 -0.67 9.63
C LEU A 105 -5.00 -0.42 9.37
N ASN A 106 -5.56 -1.05 8.33
CA ASN A 106 -6.99 -0.94 8.01
C ASN A 106 -7.89 -1.43 9.15
N ALA A 107 -7.49 -2.51 9.84
CA ALA A 107 -8.21 -3.00 11.00
C ALA A 107 -8.27 -1.96 12.15
N GLN A 108 -7.31 -1.03 12.20
CA GLN A 108 -7.26 0.11 13.13
C GLN A 108 -7.94 1.38 12.58
N GLY A 109 -8.59 1.31 11.41
CA GLY A 109 -9.23 2.48 10.80
C GLY A 109 -8.26 3.46 10.11
N ILE A 110 -7.06 2.99 9.76
CA ILE A 110 -6.02 3.78 9.09
C ILE A 110 -5.92 3.33 7.63
N THR A 111 -5.94 4.28 6.70
CA THR A 111 -5.70 4.01 5.28
C THR A 111 -4.21 3.72 5.07
N ALA A 112 -3.88 2.61 4.43
CA ALA A 112 -2.50 2.31 4.10
C ALA A 112 -2.22 2.60 2.62
N ALA A 113 -1.04 3.15 2.33
CA ALA A 113 -0.55 3.34 0.98
C ALA A 113 0.76 2.56 0.85
N VAL A 114 0.74 1.41 0.19
CA VAL A 114 1.90 0.51 0.07
C VAL A 114 2.72 0.90 -1.15
N LEU A 115 4.00 1.20 -0.93
CA LEU A 115 4.93 1.55 -1.99
C LEU A 115 5.66 0.31 -2.52
N LYS A 116 5.47 0.00 -3.80
CA LYS A 116 6.38 -0.85 -4.57
C LYS A 116 7.42 0.05 -5.25
N TYR A 117 8.63 0.15 -4.69
CA TYR A 117 9.71 1.00 -5.22
C TYR A 117 10.63 0.24 -6.18
N ARG A 118 11.39 0.99 -6.97
CA ARG A 118 12.37 0.41 -7.89
C ARG A 118 13.49 -0.30 -7.16
N THR A 119 13.92 -1.47 -7.63
CA THR A 119 15.03 -2.24 -7.04
C THR A 119 16.18 -2.32 -8.04
N PRO A 120 17.46 -2.30 -7.64
CA PRO A 120 18.58 -2.50 -8.56
C PRO A 120 18.64 -3.94 -9.11
N ALA A 121 19.46 -4.16 -10.13
CA ALA A 121 19.71 -5.51 -10.65
C ALA A 121 20.45 -6.35 -9.60
N LEU A 122 20.13 -7.63 -9.51
CA LEU A 122 20.58 -8.49 -8.41
C LEU A 122 22.09 -8.71 -8.39
N ASP A 123 22.78 -8.54 -9.53
CA ASP A 123 24.22 -8.69 -9.75
C ASP A 123 25.01 -7.39 -9.47
N THR A 124 24.34 -6.28 -9.17
CA THR A 124 25.05 -5.04 -8.88
C THR A 124 25.77 -5.11 -7.54
N GLU A 125 27.11 -5.13 -7.56
CA GLU A 125 27.93 -5.07 -6.35
C GLU A 125 27.67 -3.80 -5.52
N ARG A 126 27.17 -2.74 -6.15
CA ARG A 126 26.91 -1.44 -5.51
C ARG A 126 25.44 -1.22 -5.20
N LYS A 127 24.89 -2.03 -4.30
CA LYS A 127 23.51 -1.93 -3.77
C LYS A 127 23.13 -0.50 -3.32
N TRP A 128 24.10 0.27 -2.82
CA TRP A 128 23.93 1.66 -2.37
C TRP A 128 23.62 2.68 -3.47
N LYS A 129 23.99 2.40 -4.74
CA LYS A 129 23.63 3.28 -5.87
C LYS A 129 22.13 3.37 -6.10
N ALA A 130 21.36 2.43 -5.54
CA ALA A 130 19.91 2.44 -5.62
C ALA A 130 19.27 3.44 -4.63
N ILE A 131 19.96 3.86 -3.56
CA ILE A 131 19.38 4.73 -2.52
C ILE A 131 18.72 5.97 -3.12
N GLN A 132 19.35 6.64 -4.08
CA GLN A 132 18.79 7.85 -4.69
C GLN A 132 17.47 7.59 -5.42
N PRO A 133 17.39 6.64 -6.39
CA PRO A 133 16.12 6.25 -7.00
C PRO A 133 15.02 5.85 -5.99
N LEU A 134 15.36 5.04 -4.97
CA LEU A 134 14.40 4.62 -3.95
C LEU A 134 13.92 5.79 -3.08
N THR A 135 14.82 6.71 -2.73
CA THR A 135 14.48 7.94 -1.99
C THR A 135 13.54 8.79 -2.82
N ALA A 136 13.81 8.95 -4.12
CA ALA A 136 12.95 9.71 -5.03
C ALA A 136 11.55 9.09 -5.14
N ASP A 137 11.45 7.75 -5.22
CA ASP A 137 10.17 7.04 -5.20
C ASP A 137 9.44 7.27 -3.87
N THR A 138 10.12 7.13 -2.74
CA THR A 138 9.53 7.32 -1.41
C THR A 138 8.99 8.75 -1.22
N SER A 139 9.78 9.77 -1.58
CA SER A 139 9.32 11.16 -1.52
C SER A 139 8.20 11.46 -2.51
N ARG A 140 8.24 10.87 -3.71
CA ARG A 140 7.14 11.00 -4.70
C ARG A 140 5.86 10.37 -4.16
N ALA A 141 5.94 9.21 -3.51
CA ALA A 141 4.77 8.52 -2.94
C ALA A 141 4.11 9.36 -1.84
N MET A 142 4.91 9.95 -0.95
CA MET A 142 4.40 10.88 0.06
C MET A 142 3.72 12.11 -0.57
N ARG A 143 4.28 12.67 -1.64
CA ARG A 143 3.65 13.79 -2.38
C ARG A 143 2.34 13.39 -3.04
N VAL A 144 2.29 12.23 -3.69
CA VAL A 144 1.06 11.69 -4.33
C VAL A 144 -0.01 11.47 -3.27
N LEU A 145 0.35 10.89 -2.13
CA LEU A 145 -0.59 10.66 -1.01
C LEU A 145 -1.17 11.96 -0.46
N ARG A 146 -0.33 13.00 -0.29
CA ARG A 146 -0.79 14.34 0.12
C ARG A 146 -1.66 15.01 -0.95
N GLN A 147 -1.29 14.88 -2.23
CA GLN A 147 -2.01 15.48 -3.35
C GLN A 147 -3.42 14.90 -3.51
N HIS A 148 -3.59 13.60 -3.31
CA HIS A 148 -4.87 12.89 -3.46
C HIS A 148 -5.58 12.63 -2.11
N ALA A 149 -5.15 13.29 -1.03
CA ALA A 149 -5.70 13.05 0.30
C ALA A 149 -7.23 13.24 0.34
N ALA A 150 -7.75 14.30 -0.30
CA ALA A 150 -9.18 14.56 -0.39
C ALA A 150 -9.94 13.45 -1.14
N ASP A 151 -9.40 13.00 -2.27
CA ASP A 151 -9.99 11.93 -3.10
C ASP A 151 -10.14 10.62 -2.31
N TRP A 152 -9.20 10.37 -1.40
CA TRP A 152 -9.15 9.15 -0.58
C TRP A 152 -9.68 9.32 0.84
N LYS A 153 -10.33 10.46 1.14
CA LYS A 153 -10.90 10.79 2.45
C LYS A 153 -9.87 10.75 3.60
N ILE A 154 -8.64 11.17 3.29
CA ILE A 154 -7.52 11.29 4.22
C ILE A 154 -7.40 12.76 4.63
N ASP A 155 -7.16 13.00 5.92
CA ASP A 155 -6.71 14.29 6.42
C ASP A 155 -5.23 14.47 6.06
N SER A 156 -4.93 15.45 5.21
CA SER A 156 -3.56 15.71 4.74
C SER A 156 -2.57 16.06 5.86
N LYS A 157 -3.06 16.40 7.06
CA LYS A 157 -2.25 16.64 8.27
C LYS A 157 -2.01 15.38 9.10
N LYS A 158 -2.64 14.25 8.77
CA LYS A 158 -2.53 12.97 9.48
C LYS A 158 -1.95 11.87 8.60
N ILE A 159 -0.82 12.18 7.97
CA ILE A 159 -0.10 11.23 7.11
C ILE A 159 1.24 10.88 7.76
N GLY A 160 1.37 9.62 8.16
CA GLY A 160 2.60 9.03 8.69
C GLY A 160 3.35 8.20 7.65
N VAL A 161 4.51 7.69 8.05
CA VAL A 161 5.31 6.72 7.28
C VAL A 161 5.72 5.56 8.19
N LEU A 162 5.62 4.34 7.68
CA LEU A 162 6.07 3.11 8.32
C LEU A 162 7.03 2.41 7.36
N GLY A 163 8.26 2.15 7.81
CA GLY A 163 9.28 1.51 6.99
C GLY A 163 9.87 0.27 7.67
N PHE A 164 10.10 -0.79 6.91
CA PHE A 164 10.71 -2.02 7.38
C PHE A 164 12.11 -2.20 6.81
N SER A 165 13.12 -2.52 7.62
CA SER A 165 14.49 -2.80 7.15
C SER A 165 15.03 -1.72 6.19
N ALA A 166 15.33 -2.05 4.94
CA ALA A 166 15.70 -1.09 3.89
C ALA A 166 14.64 0.01 3.67
N GLY A 167 13.35 -0.31 3.78
CA GLY A 167 12.26 0.66 3.76
C GLY A 167 12.24 1.56 4.99
N GLY A 168 12.73 1.08 6.14
CA GLY A 168 12.97 1.89 7.34
C GLY A 168 14.03 2.96 7.10
N VAL A 169 15.11 2.61 6.37
CA VAL A 169 16.12 3.59 5.93
C VAL A 169 15.50 4.63 5.00
N MET A 170 14.60 4.24 4.09
CA MET A 170 13.91 5.19 3.21
C MET A 170 12.91 6.08 3.96
N ALA A 171 12.21 5.55 4.97
CA ALA A 171 11.37 6.34 5.85
C ALA A 171 12.19 7.39 6.62
N LEU A 172 13.36 7.03 7.14
CA LEU A 172 14.27 7.97 7.77
C LEU A 172 14.77 9.03 6.78
N GLN A 173 15.19 8.61 5.58
CA GLN A 173 15.66 9.53 4.54
C GLN A 173 14.56 10.54 4.13
N LEU A 174 13.30 10.10 4.05
CA LEU A 174 12.16 10.97 3.79
C LEU A 174 12.00 12.03 4.88
N LEU A 175 12.19 11.67 6.15
CA LEU A 175 12.09 12.60 7.27
C LEU A 175 13.29 13.56 7.35
N MET A 176 14.46 13.14 6.90
CA MET A 176 15.66 13.97 6.88
C MET A 176 15.70 14.94 5.69
N ASN A 177 15.05 14.59 4.57
CA ASN A 177 15.03 15.39 3.34
C ASN A 177 13.70 16.15 3.18
N GLN A 178 13.30 16.90 4.22
CA GLN A 178 12.12 17.78 4.16
C GLN A 178 12.57 19.14 3.57
N ASP A 179 12.60 19.23 2.24
CA ASP A 179 12.62 20.51 1.51
C ASP A 179 11.19 20.91 1.12
#